data_AF-A0A4W6DX39-F1
#
_entry.id   AF-A0A4W6DX39-F1
#
_cell.length_a   1.000
_cell.length_b   1.000
_cell.length_c   1.000
_cell.angle_alpha   90.00
_cell.angle_beta   90.00
_cell.angle_gamma   90.00
#
_symmetry.space_group_name_H-M   'P 1'
#
loop_
_entity.id
_entity.type
_entity.pdbx_description
1 polymer ?
#
loop_
_entity_poly.entity_id
_entity_poly.type
_entity_poly.pdbx_seq_one_letter_code
_entity_poly.pdbx_strand_id
1 'polypeptide(L)'
;MMTTTLTWRGTSLCSQREEEEEELRRERGTREERRRRKGLMEMEKKKRKNQMMVMKRRRLRERMKTMGTVRPQRRRRRRMKTQRLLVAAVSSRPETTLKKVSFSPRLEQTSLCSPSVSCLIDVSLCPLTVPELSNMSFEDIMKLQSKVGTKVYNEVAYGSAKKRETGKKKRLNKNRPMEISAKKPAPFLRQVVPIKKPTLRDPRFDDLSGEYKPEIFDKTYKFINDIKQREKEVIQKQLKRTKKSNQRKEKLQFLLKRMVSLYTAGFIHSSCSVSDQTRS
;
A
#
# COMPACT_ATOMS: atom_id res chain seq x y z
N MET A 1 67.47 59.12 -60.96
CA MET A 1 67.47 59.04 -59.48
C MET A 1 66.00 58.99 -59.08
N MET A 2 65.43 57.87 -58.65
CA MET A 2 65.53 57.35 -57.28
C MET A 2 65.26 55.85 -57.27
N THR A 3 66.17 55.07 -56.71
CA THR A 3 65.94 53.66 -56.34
C THR A 3 65.48 53.63 -54.89
N THR A 4 64.21 53.35 -54.64
CA THR A 4 63.67 53.09 -53.30
C THR A 4 63.77 51.59 -53.00
N THR A 5 64.67 51.23 -52.08
CA THR A 5 64.79 49.88 -51.53
C THR A 5 63.75 49.68 -50.43
N LEU A 6 62.69 48.91 -50.73
CA LEU A 6 61.79 48.39 -49.70
C LEU A 6 62.43 47.17 -49.03
N THR A 7 63.00 47.35 -47.84
CA THR A 7 63.37 46.23 -46.96
C THR A 7 62.11 45.69 -46.28
N TRP A 8 61.63 44.54 -46.75
CA TRP A 8 60.56 43.79 -46.09
C TRP A 8 61.14 43.11 -44.83
N ARG A 9 60.96 43.73 -43.65
CA ARG A 9 61.11 43.03 -42.37
C ARG A 9 59.89 42.12 -42.18
N GLY A 10 59.95 40.93 -42.77
CA GLY A 10 59.01 39.86 -42.46
C GLY A 10 59.63 38.88 -41.48
N THR A 11 59.40 39.06 -40.17
CA THR A 11 59.49 37.92 -39.25
C THR A 11 58.41 36.94 -39.67
N SER A 12 58.85 35.74 -40.05
CA SER A 12 58.02 34.75 -40.73
C SER A 12 56.74 34.43 -39.95
N LEU A 13 55.61 34.27 -40.66
CA LEU A 13 54.36 33.73 -40.11
C LEU A 13 54.56 32.40 -39.35
N CYS A 14 55.66 31.68 -39.63
CA CYS A 14 56.04 30.44 -38.96
C CYS A 14 56.37 30.66 -37.48
N SER A 15 57.09 31.74 -37.16
CA SER A 15 57.49 32.09 -35.79
C SER A 15 56.30 32.54 -34.93
N GLN A 16 55.36 33.30 -35.51
CA GLN A 16 54.14 33.75 -34.81
C GLN A 16 53.22 32.57 -34.46
N ARG A 17 53.12 31.58 -35.36
CA ARG A 17 52.30 30.38 -35.14
C ARG A 17 52.87 29.46 -34.05
N GLU A 18 54.19 29.37 -33.96
CA GLU A 18 54.87 28.61 -32.90
C GLU A 18 54.72 29.29 -31.54
N GLU A 19 54.82 30.63 -31.48
CA GLU A 19 54.57 31.41 -30.25
C GLU A 19 53.12 31.28 -29.76
N GLU A 20 52.13 31.35 -30.66
CA GLU A 20 50.71 31.12 -30.33
C GLU A 20 50.45 29.69 -29.83
N GLU A 21 51.09 28.67 -30.44
CA GLU A 21 50.98 27.29 -29.97
C GLU A 21 51.61 27.09 -28.59
N GLU A 22 52.74 27.72 -28.31
CA GLU A 22 53.36 27.70 -27.00
C GLU A 22 52.52 28.45 -25.95
N GLU A 23 51.93 29.59 -26.29
CA GLU A 23 51.02 30.32 -25.41
C GLU A 23 49.78 29.48 -25.08
N LEU A 24 49.15 28.83 -26.06
CA LEU A 24 48.07 27.88 -25.84
C LEU A 24 48.48 26.67 -24.98
N ARG A 25 49.75 26.25 -25.03
CA ARG A 25 50.29 25.20 -24.13
C ARG A 25 50.46 25.72 -22.71
N ARG A 26 50.98 26.96 -22.54
CA ARG A 26 51.10 27.64 -21.23
C ARG A 26 49.72 27.88 -20.61
N GLU A 27 48.74 28.35 -21.38
CA GLU A 27 47.35 28.55 -20.95
C GLU A 27 46.66 27.23 -20.57
N ARG A 28 46.87 26.15 -21.33
CA ARG A 28 46.38 24.81 -20.96
C ARG A 28 47.00 24.34 -19.65
N GLY A 29 48.30 24.58 -19.45
CA GLY A 29 49.00 24.31 -18.19
C GLY A 29 48.39 25.04 -17.00
N THR A 30 48.17 26.36 -17.11
CA THR A 30 47.56 27.15 -16.02
C THR A 30 46.10 26.76 -15.76
N ARG A 31 45.35 26.37 -16.80
CA ARG A 31 43.97 25.87 -16.67
C ARG A 31 43.91 24.52 -15.95
N GLU A 32 44.83 23.61 -16.26
CA GLU A 32 44.95 22.34 -15.52
C GLU A 32 45.36 22.57 -14.06
N GLU A 33 46.31 23.46 -13.81
CA GLU A 33 46.74 23.78 -12.46
C GLU A 33 45.58 24.39 -11.63
N ARG A 34 44.79 25.29 -12.23
CA ARG A 34 43.55 25.80 -11.61
C ARG A 34 42.55 24.67 -11.31
N ARG A 35 42.42 23.66 -12.18
CA ARG A 35 41.58 22.47 -11.91
C ARG A 35 42.13 21.63 -10.75
N ARG A 36 43.45 21.41 -10.68
CA ARG A 36 44.11 20.68 -9.58
C ARG A 36 43.91 21.40 -8.24
N ARG A 37 44.11 22.73 -8.20
CA ARG A 37 43.86 23.56 -7.01
C ARG A 37 42.39 23.51 -6.56
N LYS A 38 41.43 23.61 -7.50
CA LYS A 38 40.00 23.43 -7.21
C LYS A 38 39.69 22.05 -6.64
N GLY A 39 40.28 21.00 -7.20
CA GLY A 39 40.13 19.63 -6.71
C GLY A 39 40.65 19.45 -5.29
N LEU A 40 41.82 20.01 -4.97
CA LEU A 40 42.38 20.00 -3.60
C LEU A 40 41.47 20.72 -2.61
N MET A 41 40.98 21.92 -2.96
CA MET A 41 40.03 22.68 -2.12
C MET A 41 38.73 21.91 -1.88
N GLU A 42 38.19 21.24 -2.89
CA GLU A 42 37.01 20.36 -2.77
C GLU A 42 37.27 19.18 -1.83
N MET A 43 38.43 18.53 -1.97
CA MET A 43 38.85 17.44 -1.10
C MET A 43 39.00 17.88 0.35
N GLU A 44 39.56 19.07 0.59
CA GLU A 44 39.66 19.63 1.94
C GLU A 44 38.28 19.98 2.53
N LYS A 45 37.37 20.56 1.74
CA LYS A 45 35.96 20.77 2.13
C LYS A 45 35.28 19.46 2.51
N LYS A 46 35.49 18.39 1.75
CA LYS A 46 34.96 17.04 2.06
C LYS A 46 35.55 16.49 3.36
N LYS A 47 36.86 16.65 3.58
CA LYS A 47 37.52 16.26 4.85
C LYS A 47 36.92 17.01 6.03
N ARG A 48 36.75 18.33 5.95
CA ARG A 48 36.11 19.16 7.00
C ARG A 48 34.66 18.74 7.28
N LYS A 49 33.86 18.50 6.23
CA LYS A 49 32.48 17.99 6.38
C LYS A 49 32.43 16.63 7.07
N ASN A 50 33.34 15.72 6.69
CA ASN A 50 33.40 14.39 7.31
C ASN A 50 33.82 14.49 8.80
N GLN A 51 34.83 15.30 9.12
CA GLN A 51 35.22 15.57 10.51
C GLN A 51 34.06 16.14 11.33
N MET A 52 33.30 17.09 10.77
CA MET A 52 32.10 17.65 11.43
C MET A 52 31.03 16.58 11.67
N MET A 53 30.78 15.70 10.69
CA MET A 53 29.83 14.59 10.84
C MET A 53 30.27 13.60 11.93
N VAL A 54 31.55 13.27 12.01
CA VAL A 54 32.12 12.42 13.07
C VAL A 54 31.93 13.08 14.44
N MET A 55 32.22 14.39 14.56
CA MET A 55 32.02 15.14 15.80
C MET A 55 30.54 15.20 16.21
N LYS A 56 29.62 15.41 15.26
CA LYS A 56 28.17 15.37 15.52
C LYS A 56 27.72 14.01 16.02
N ARG A 57 28.20 12.91 15.42
CA ARG A 57 27.91 11.54 15.88
C ARG A 57 28.43 11.29 17.28
N ARG A 58 29.64 11.75 17.61
CA ARG A 58 30.21 11.66 18.97
C ARG A 58 29.36 12.42 19.99
N ARG A 59 28.98 13.68 19.69
CA ARG A 59 28.09 14.48 20.54
C ARG A 59 26.72 13.82 20.76
N LEU A 60 26.14 13.21 19.73
CA LEU A 60 24.88 12.48 19.83
C LEU A 60 25.00 11.25 20.73
N ARG A 61 26.10 10.49 20.62
CA ARG A 61 26.39 9.35 21.50
C ARG A 61 26.53 9.80 22.97
N GLU A 62 27.25 10.88 23.23
CA GLU A 62 27.37 11.44 24.59
C GLU A 62 26.02 11.91 25.13
N ARG A 63 25.20 12.60 24.31
CA ARG A 63 23.81 12.95 24.67
C ARG A 63 22.97 11.72 25.02
N MET A 64 23.04 10.65 24.23
CA MET A 64 22.31 9.41 24.51
C MET A 64 22.77 8.76 25.82
N LYS A 65 24.07 8.80 26.14
CA LYS A 65 24.59 8.34 27.43
C LYS A 65 24.06 9.17 28.60
N THR A 66 24.01 10.51 28.47
CA THR A 66 23.45 11.38 29.52
C THR A 66 21.93 11.21 29.70
N MET A 67 21.20 10.87 28.64
CA MET A 67 19.75 10.60 28.71
C MET A 67 19.45 9.21 29.28
N GLY A 68 20.41 8.28 29.23
CA GLY A 68 20.28 6.89 29.70
C GLY A 68 20.28 6.68 31.21
N THR A 69 20.52 7.72 32.02
CA THR A 69 20.49 7.64 33.50
C THR A 69 19.23 8.23 34.15
N VAL A 70 18.26 8.74 33.37
CA VAL A 70 16.93 9.09 33.91
C VAL A 70 16.06 7.82 33.94
N ARG A 71 16.31 6.96 34.93
CA ARG A 71 15.37 5.89 35.30
C ARG A 71 14.01 6.53 35.63
N PRO A 72 12.90 6.09 35.03
CA PRO A 72 11.59 6.61 35.41
C PRO A 72 11.18 6.03 36.77
N GLN A 73 11.50 6.74 37.86
CA GLN A 73 10.94 6.52 39.20
C GLN A 73 9.45 6.91 39.30
N ARG A 74 8.66 6.70 38.23
CA ARG A 74 7.20 6.95 38.21
C ARG A 74 6.36 5.72 37.87
N ARG A 75 6.92 4.50 37.94
CA ARG A 75 6.15 3.25 37.78
C ARG A 75 6.11 2.32 38.99
N ARG A 76 6.85 2.61 40.09
CA ARG A 76 6.83 1.76 41.30
C ARG A 76 5.76 2.12 42.34
N ARG A 77 5.21 3.35 42.35
CA ARG A 77 4.16 3.74 43.31
C ARG A 77 2.74 3.27 42.97
N ARG A 78 2.48 2.78 41.74
CA ARG A 78 1.14 2.26 41.36
C ARG A 78 0.97 0.76 41.59
N ARG A 79 2.05 -0.03 41.61
CA ARG A 79 1.97 -1.50 41.83
C ARG A 79 1.75 -1.90 43.30
N MET A 80 2.24 -1.11 44.26
CA MET A 80 2.01 -1.39 45.69
C MET A 80 0.61 -1.00 46.18
N LYS A 81 -0.12 -0.13 45.44
CA LYS A 81 -1.47 0.29 45.81
C LYS A 81 -2.56 -0.66 45.28
N THR A 82 -2.28 -1.36 44.17
CA THR A 82 -3.20 -2.34 43.58
C THR A 82 -3.12 -3.71 44.25
N GLN A 83 -1.99 -4.10 44.85
CA GLN A 83 -1.91 -5.37 45.60
C GLN A 83 -2.57 -5.29 46.97
N ARG A 84 -2.62 -4.11 47.61
CA ARG A 84 -3.29 -3.92 48.92
C ARG A 84 -4.83 -3.93 48.83
N LEU A 85 -5.41 -3.56 47.69
CA LEU A 85 -6.87 -3.55 47.49
C LEU A 85 -7.44 -4.94 47.14
N LEU A 86 -6.64 -5.82 46.54
CA LEU A 86 -7.08 -7.17 46.16
C LEU A 86 -7.14 -8.13 47.37
N VAL A 87 -6.31 -7.92 48.39
CA VAL A 87 -6.31 -8.76 49.61
C VAL A 87 -7.48 -8.41 50.54
N ALA A 88 -7.92 -7.15 50.58
CA ALA A 88 -9.06 -6.73 51.40
C ALA A 88 -10.43 -7.21 50.87
N ALA A 89 -10.53 -7.51 49.57
CA ALA A 89 -11.79 -7.96 48.94
C ALA A 89 -12.06 -9.47 49.10
N VAL A 90 -11.09 -10.25 49.59
CA VAL A 90 -11.22 -11.72 49.77
C VAL A 90 -11.64 -12.08 51.20
N SER A 91 -11.53 -11.15 52.17
CA SER A 91 -11.80 -11.43 53.60
C SER A 91 -13.17 -10.99 54.11
N SER A 92 -14.09 -10.53 53.27
CA SER A 92 -15.46 -10.17 53.69
C SER A 92 -16.52 -10.73 52.73
N ARG A 93 -16.82 -12.02 52.86
CA ARG A 93 -18.08 -12.61 52.40
C ARG A 93 -18.99 -12.80 53.62
N PRO A 94 -20.18 -12.20 53.69
CA PRO A 94 -21.19 -12.63 54.64
C PRO A 94 -21.85 -13.91 54.13
N GLU A 95 -21.93 -14.92 55.00
CA GLU A 95 -22.76 -16.10 54.78
C GLU A 95 -24.24 -15.71 54.79
N THR A 96 -24.97 -16.04 53.73
CA THR A 96 -26.43 -15.98 53.73
C THR A 96 -26.99 -17.38 53.61
N THR A 97 -27.55 -17.83 54.73
CA THR A 97 -28.30 -19.07 54.92
C THR A 97 -29.40 -19.25 53.87
N LEU A 98 -29.35 -20.35 53.13
CA LEU A 98 -30.40 -20.79 52.21
C LEU A 98 -31.65 -21.21 53.00
N LYS A 99 -32.74 -20.45 52.88
CA LYS A 99 -34.09 -20.93 53.21
C LYS A 99 -34.59 -21.81 52.06
N LYS A 100 -34.71 -23.11 52.31
CA LYS A 100 -35.47 -24.04 51.47
C LYS A 100 -36.95 -23.65 51.53
N VAL A 101 -37.53 -23.24 50.41
CA VAL A 101 -38.97 -23.29 50.19
C VAL A 101 -39.20 -24.35 49.12
N SER A 102 -39.80 -25.45 49.56
CA SER A 102 -40.39 -26.49 48.72
C SER A 102 -41.58 -25.92 47.96
N PHE A 103 -41.60 -26.07 46.64
CA PHE A 103 -42.84 -25.95 45.87
C PHE A 103 -42.97 -27.18 44.96
N SER A 104 -43.97 -27.99 45.27
CA SER A 104 -44.37 -29.21 44.57
C SER A 104 -44.98 -28.90 43.20
N PRO A 105 -44.89 -29.82 42.22
CA PRO A 105 -45.51 -29.64 40.91
C PRO A 105 -47.00 -30.00 40.98
N ARG A 106 -47.86 -29.22 40.31
CA ARG A 106 -49.25 -29.60 40.08
C ARG A 106 -49.46 -30.02 38.63
N LEU A 107 -49.85 -31.28 38.50
CA LEU A 107 -50.31 -31.95 37.29
C LEU A 107 -51.63 -31.34 36.77
N GLU A 108 -51.72 -31.30 35.44
CA GLU A 108 -52.85 -31.66 34.56
C GLU A 108 -54.26 -31.14 34.90
N GLN A 109 -54.90 -30.51 33.90
CA GLN A 109 -55.98 -31.16 33.13
C GLN A 109 -56.43 -30.29 31.95
N THR A 110 -56.43 -30.94 30.77
CA THR A 110 -57.43 -30.91 29.66
C THR A 110 -57.85 -29.55 29.07
N SER A 111 -57.93 -29.35 27.76
CA SER A 111 -58.76 -30.14 26.85
C SER A 111 -58.31 -30.04 25.39
N LEU A 112 -58.41 -31.20 24.73
CA LEU A 112 -58.38 -31.46 23.29
C LEU A 112 -59.34 -30.54 22.51
N CYS A 113 -58.94 -30.11 21.31
CA CYS A 113 -59.73 -30.34 20.09
C CYS A 113 -58.92 -30.01 18.83
N SER A 114 -58.61 -31.04 18.07
CA SER A 114 -58.48 -31.02 16.60
C SER A 114 -58.92 -32.42 16.14
N PRO A 115 -59.36 -32.66 14.90
CA PRO A 115 -59.62 -31.77 13.76
C PRO A 115 -61.04 -31.98 13.16
N SER A 116 -61.45 -31.21 12.15
CA SER A 116 -61.95 -31.74 10.86
C SER A 116 -62.74 -30.72 10.04
N VAL A 117 -62.68 -30.98 8.72
CA VAL A 117 -63.57 -30.60 7.61
C VAL A 117 -63.71 -29.13 7.17
N SER A 118 -63.12 -28.90 5.98
CA SER A 118 -63.75 -28.30 4.81
C SER A 118 -64.46 -26.96 4.98
N CYS A 119 -63.77 -25.87 4.61
CA CYS A 119 -64.38 -24.85 3.78
C CYS A 119 -63.34 -24.42 2.73
N LEU A 120 -63.38 -25.05 1.55
CA LEU A 120 -63.08 -24.30 0.33
C LEU A 120 -64.11 -23.18 0.29
N ILE A 121 -63.71 -21.98 0.69
CA ILE A 121 -64.36 -20.78 0.21
C ILE A 121 -63.38 -20.22 -0.81
N ASP A 122 -63.64 -20.54 -2.08
CA ASP A 122 -63.20 -19.75 -3.21
C ASP A 122 -63.76 -18.33 -3.01
N VAL A 123 -63.04 -17.47 -2.30
CA VAL A 123 -63.28 -16.02 -2.32
C VAL A 123 -62.47 -15.45 -3.47
N SER A 124 -62.86 -15.85 -4.68
CA SER A 124 -62.55 -15.13 -5.92
C SER A 124 -63.46 -13.92 -6.12
N LEU A 125 -64.20 -13.49 -5.10
CA LEU A 125 -65.07 -12.33 -5.17
C LEU A 125 -64.80 -11.34 -4.03
N CYS A 126 -64.45 -10.12 -4.44
CA CYS A 126 -64.15 -8.92 -3.66
C CYS A 126 -62.69 -8.76 -3.19
N PRO A 127 -61.77 -8.33 -4.08
CA PRO A 127 -60.61 -7.59 -3.65
C PRO A 127 -61.12 -6.23 -3.16
N LEU A 128 -61.41 -6.11 -1.87
CA LEU A 128 -61.54 -4.79 -1.24
C LEU A 128 -60.17 -4.14 -1.35
N THR A 129 -59.98 -3.37 -2.42
CA THR A 129 -58.76 -2.61 -2.62
C THR A 129 -58.68 -1.57 -1.51
N VAL A 130 -57.45 -1.31 -1.07
CA VAL A 130 -57.07 -0.33 -0.03
C VAL A 130 -57.91 0.97 0.00
N PRO A 131 -58.39 1.57 -1.13
CA PRO A 131 -59.27 2.75 -1.10
C PRO A 131 -60.67 2.55 -0.46
N GLU A 132 -61.23 1.34 -0.42
CA GLU A 132 -62.56 1.14 0.20
C GLU A 132 -62.47 1.18 1.73
N LEU A 133 -61.36 0.70 2.29
CA LEU A 133 -61.10 0.77 3.73
C LEU A 133 -60.89 2.21 4.21
N SER A 134 -60.41 3.12 3.36
CA SER A 134 -60.19 4.53 3.72
C SER A 134 -61.46 5.38 3.74
N ASN A 135 -62.52 4.93 3.07
CA ASN A 135 -63.79 5.67 3.00
C ASN A 135 -64.78 5.29 4.13
N MET A 136 -64.48 4.24 4.89
CA MET A 136 -65.31 3.80 6.03
C MET A 136 -64.97 4.61 7.31
N SER A 137 -65.97 4.78 8.18
CA SER A 137 -65.75 5.46 9.47
C SER A 137 -64.81 4.64 10.36
N PHE A 138 -64.07 5.30 11.25
CA PHE A 138 -63.14 4.65 12.18
C PHE A 138 -63.82 3.57 13.04
N GLU A 139 -65.07 3.79 13.43
CA GLU A 139 -65.85 2.83 14.21
C GLU A 139 -66.14 1.56 13.40
N ASP A 140 -66.50 1.71 12.13
CA ASP A 140 -66.79 0.59 11.23
C ASP A 140 -65.53 -0.21 10.94
N ILE A 141 -64.38 0.46 10.79
CA ILE A 141 -63.08 -0.18 10.64
C ILE A 141 -62.73 -1.01 11.88
N MET A 142 -62.99 -0.50 13.09
CA MET A 142 -62.72 -1.21 14.35
C MET A 142 -63.63 -2.43 14.53
N LYS A 143 -64.92 -2.29 14.21
CA LYS A 143 -65.90 -3.38 14.20
C LYS A 143 -65.51 -4.46 13.19
N LEU A 144 -65.05 -4.06 12.01
CA LEU A 144 -64.56 -4.98 10.99
C LEU A 144 -63.34 -5.75 11.51
N GLN A 145 -62.33 -5.06 12.04
CA GLN A 145 -61.12 -5.68 12.59
C GLN A 145 -61.42 -6.69 13.71
N SER A 146 -62.44 -6.43 14.53
CA SER A 146 -62.90 -7.34 15.58
C SER A 146 -63.60 -8.59 15.03
N LYS A 147 -64.31 -8.47 13.90
CA LYS A 147 -65.06 -9.55 13.24
C LYS A 147 -64.18 -10.46 12.38
N VAL A 148 -63.37 -9.90 11.48
CA VAL A 148 -62.45 -10.67 10.61
C VAL A 148 -61.13 -11.02 11.29
N GLY A 149 -60.83 -10.37 12.42
CA GLY A 149 -59.60 -10.58 13.18
C GLY A 149 -58.42 -9.75 12.66
N THR A 150 -57.52 -9.39 13.60
CA THR A 150 -56.38 -8.50 13.34
C THR A 150 -55.40 -9.03 12.29
N LYS A 151 -55.23 -10.35 12.17
CA LYS A 151 -54.28 -10.95 11.22
C LYS A 151 -54.73 -10.80 9.77
N VAL A 152 -55.98 -11.19 9.48
CA VAL A 152 -56.56 -11.10 8.13
C VAL A 152 -56.72 -9.65 7.70
N TYR A 153 -57.19 -8.78 8.62
CA TYR A 153 -57.30 -7.35 8.35
C TYR A 153 -55.94 -6.71 8.00
N ASN A 154 -54.88 -7.01 8.75
CA ASN A 154 -53.55 -6.48 8.48
C ASN A 154 -52.97 -6.98 7.15
N GLU A 155 -53.26 -8.23 6.78
CA GLU A 155 -52.84 -8.80 5.49
C GLU A 155 -53.53 -8.12 4.30
N VAL A 156 -54.82 -7.78 4.43
CA VAL A 156 -55.57 -7.08 3.38
C VAL A 156 -55.19 -5.59 3.31
N ALA A 157 -55.05 -4.92 4.47
CA ALA A 157 -54.75 -3.49 4.53
C ALA A 157 -53.30 -3.15 4.14
N TYR A 158 -52.33 -3.96 4.56
CA TYR A 158 -50.90 -3.69 4.34
C TYR A 158 -50.22 -4.66 3.37
N GLY A 159 -50.97 -5.63 2.83
CA GLY A 159 -50.44 -6.71 2.01
C GLY A 159 -49.61 -7.72 2.82
N SER A 160 -49.43 -8.93 2.28
CA SER A 160 -48.51 -9.95 2.84
C SER A 160 -47.03 -9.61 2.62
N ALA A 161 -46.68 -8.32 2.63
CA ALA A 161 -45.32 -7.83 2.47
C ALA A 161 -44.50 -8.14 3.73
N LYS A 162 -44.06 -9.40 3.85
CA LYS A 162 -42.96 -9.78 4.74
C LYS A 162 -41.69 -9.15 4.17
N LYS A 163 -41.53 -7.85 4.41
CA LYS A 163 -40.25 -7.16 4.20
C LYS A 163 -39.27 -7.86 5.13
N ARG A 164 -38.48 -8.78 4.59
CA ARG A 164 -37.28 -9.27 5.29
C ARG A 164 -36.44 -8.03 5.53
N GLU A 165 -36.50 -7.49 6.74
CA GLU A 165 -35.67 -6.37 7.17
C GLU A 165 -34.22 -6.88 7.24
N THR A 166 -33.59 -7.03 6.08
CA THR A 166 -32.18 -7.40 5.91
C THR A 166 -31.26 -6.21 6.22
N GLY A 167 -31.83 -5.03 6.44
CA GLY A 167 -31.14 -3.85 6.94
C GLY A 167 -31.08 -3.84 8.47
N LYS A 168 -29.89 -3.60 9.02
CA LYS A 168 -29.72 -3.27 10.44
C LYS A 168 -30.62 -2.05 10.76
N LYS A 169 -31.59 -2.20 11.67
CA LYS A 169 -32.43 -1.08 12.12
C LYS A 169 -31.55 0.06 12.58
N LYS A 170 -31.71 1.24 11.99
CA LYS A 170 -30.94 2.43 12.39
C LYS A 170 -31.41 2.87 13.78
N ARG A 171 -30.47 3.39 14.57
CA ARG A 171 -30.78 4.01 15.86
C ARG A 171 -31.66 5.23 15.63
N LEU A 172 -32.68 5.42 16.46
CA LEU A 172 -33.51 6.65 16.42
C LEU A 172 -32.67 7.91 16.72
N ASN A 173 -31.64 7.81 17.58
CA ASN A 173 -30.68 8.87 17.85
C ASN A 173 -29.25 8.30 18.00
N LYS A 174 -28.22 9.08 17.64
CA LYS A 174 -26.79 8.69 17.64
C LYS A 174 -26.24 8.43 19.04
N ASN A 175 -26.93 8.88 20.09
CA ASN A 175 -26.51 8.69 21.48
C ASN A 175 -27.35 7.62 22.22
N ARG A 176 -28.36 7.01 21.58
CA ARG A 176 -29.25 6.00 22.21
C ARG A 176 -28.81 4.57 21.92
N PRO A 177 -28.54 3.68 22.89
CA PRO A 177 -28.17 2.29 22.59
C PRO A 177 -29.25 1.58 21.76
N MET A 178 -28.84 0.59 20.96
CA MET A 178 -29.79 -0.22 20.19
C MET A 178 -30.41 -1.28 21.08
N GLU A 179 -31.73 -1.34 21.11
CA GLU A 179 -32.46 -2.43 21.74
C GLU A 179 -32.40 -3.67 20.83
N ILE A 180 -31.91 -4.78 21.39
CA ILE A 180 -31.86 -6.09 20.73
C ILE A 180 -32.57 -7.10 21.62
N SER A 181 -33.30 -8.04 21.02
CA SER A 181 -33.98 -9.10 21.78
C SER A 181 -32.96 -10.00 22.46
N ALA A 182 -33.18 -10.30 23.75
CA ALA A 182 -32.38 -11.26 24.53
C ALA A 182 -32.39 -12.69 23.95
N LYS A 183 -33.36 -13.01 23.07
CA LYS A 183 -33.44 -14.28 22.35
C LYS A 183 -32.37 -14.43 21.25
N LYS A 184 -31.69 -13.33 20.88
CA LYS A 184 -30.62 -13.37 19.88
C LYS A 184 -29.29 -13.71 20.56
N PRO A 185 -28.70 -14.90 20.30
CA PRO A 185 -27.42 -15.25 20.89
C PRO A 185 -26.32 -14.32 20.35
N ALA A 186 -25.34 -14.01 21.20
CA ALA A 186 -24.16 -13.26 20.76
C ALA A 186 -23.34 -14.12 19.77
N PRO A 187 -22.91 -13.57 18.63
CA PRO A 187 -22.08 -14.33 17.68
C PRO A 187 -20.71 -14.63 18.31
N PHE A 188 -20.26 -15.88 18.21
CA PHE A 188 -18.98 -16.33 18.75
C PHE A 188 -17.79 -15.66 18.04
N LEU A 189 -17.88 -15.49 16.72
CA LEU A 189 -16.86 -14.84 15.90
C LEU A 189 -17.35 -13.51 15.35
N ARG A 190 -16.45 -12.53 15.27
CA ARG A 190 -16.72 -11.27 14.59
C ARG A 190 -16.71 -11.51 13.07
N GLN A 191 -17.67 -10.93 12.36
CA GLN A 191 -17.68 -10.93 10.90
C GLN A 191 -16.47 -10.14 10.38
N VAL A 192 -15.51 -10.81 9.74
CA VAL A 192 -14.36 -10.17 9.11
C VAL A 192 -14.83 -9.56 7.79
N VAL A 193 -14.97 -8.24 7.74
CA VAL A 193 -15.21 -7.51 6.48
C VAL A 193 -13.88 -7.39 5.75
N PRO A 194 -13.74 -7.90 4.51
CA PRO A 194 -12.52 -7.72 3.75
C PRO A 194 -12.35 -6.24 3.41
N ILE A 195 -11.33 -5.60 4.01
CA ILE A 195 -10.95 -4.23 3.70
C ILE A 195 -9.97 -4.28 2.53
N LYS A 196 -10.24 -3.55 1.44
CA LYS A 196 -9.26 -3.34 0.37
C LYS A 196 -8.11 -2.51 0.93
N LYS A 197 -6.99 -3.16 1.26
CA LYS A 197 -5.79 -2.48 1.73
C LYS A 197 -5.06 -1.88 0.52
N PRO A 198 -4.63 -0.60 0.57
CA PRO A 198 -3.80 -0.05 -0.50
C PRO A 198 -2.47 -0.80 -0.54
N THR A 199 -2.20 -1.45 -1.68
CA THR A 199 -0.90 -2.08 -1.91
C THR A 199 0.08 -1.03 -2.40
N LEU A 200 1.21 -0.86 -1.72
CA LEU A 200 2.32 -0.06 -2.23
C LEU A 200 2.92 -0.82 -3.42
N ARG A 201 2.54 -0.43 -4.64
CA ARG A 201 3.10 -0.98 -5.89
C ARG A 201 4.20 -0.07 -6.40
N ASP A 202 5.24 -0.68 -6.96
CA ASP A 202 6.29 0.06 -7.68
C ASP A 202 5.75 0.36 -9.08
N PRO A 203 5.54 1.65 -9.43
CA PRO A 203 4.97 2.04 -10.72
C PRO A 203 5.88 1.71 -11.91
N ARG A 204 7.06 1.12 -11.70
CA ARG A 204 7.87 0.57 -12.79
C ARG A 204 7.48 -0.85 -13.16
N PHE A 205 6.86 -1.56 -12.22
CA PHE A 205 6.54 -2.98 -12.33
C PHE A 205 5.06 -3.25 -12.08
N ASP A 206 4.24 -2.19 -12.03
CA ASP A 206 2.79 -2.33 -11.88
C ASP A 206 2.16 -2.42 -13.27
N ASP A 207 1.31 -3.42 -13.47
CA ASP A 207 0.69 -3.71 -14.77
C ASP A 207 -0.13 -2.52 -15.30
N LEU A 208 -0.54 -1.62 -14.40
CA LEU A 208 -1.28 -0.40 -14.69
C LEU A 208 -0.41 0.77 -15.19
N SER A 209 0.92 0.63 -15.21
CA SER A 209 1.87 1.74 -15.43
C SER A 209 2.06 2.14 -16.90
N GLY A 210 1.30 1.50 -17.80
CA GLY A 210 1.23 1.84 -19.22
C GLY A 210 1.99 0.89 -20.13
N GLU A 211 1.87 1.14 -21.43
CA GLU A 211 2.44 0.30 -22.49
C GLU A 211 3.89 0.68 -22.85
N TYR A 212 4.68 -0.32 -23.22
CA TYR A 212 6.06 -0.13 -23.64
C TYR A 212 6.16 0.56 -25.00
N LYS A 213 6.89 1.68 -25.06
CA LYS A 213 7.16 2.43 -26.29
C LYS A 213 8.63 2.31 -26.69
N PRO A 214 8.99 1.53 -27.73
CA PRO A 214 10.38 1.25 -28.08
C PRO A 214 11.16 2.50 -28.48
N GLU A 215 10.53 3.44 -29.19
CA GLU A 215 11.19 4.67 -29.64
C GLU A 215 11.70 5.54 -28.48
N ILE A 216 10.92 5.63 -27.40
CA ILE A 216 11.28 6.42 -26.21
C ILE A 216 12.36 5.67 -25.42
N PHE A 217 12.25 4.34 -25.35
CA PHE A 217 13.22 3.50 -24.67
C PHE A 217 14.61 3.62 -25.33
N ASP A 218 14.68 3.49 -26.65
CA ASP A 218 15.93 3.57 -27.39
C ASP A 218 16.60 4.94 -27.27
N LYS A 219 15.81 6.02 -27.23
CA LYS A 219 16.32 7.39 -27.01
C LYS A 219 16.81 7.59 -25.57
N THR A 220 16.00 7.19 -24.58
CA THR A 220 16.29 7.45 -23.16
C THR A 220 17.42 6.57 -22.64
N TYR A 221 17.49 5.32 -23.11
CA TYR A 221 18.44 4.31 -22.65
C TYR A 221 19.52 3.97 -23.67
N LYS A 222 19.77 4.84 -24.65
CA LYS A 222 20.81 4.67 -25.68
C LYS A 222 22.18 4.29 -25.10
N PHE A 223 22.54 4.89 -23.97
CA PHE A 223 23.82 4.69 -23.29
C PHE A 223 24.07 3.24 -22.85
N ILE A 224 23.02 2.42 -22.70
CA ILE A 224 23.16 1.01 -22.35
C ILE A 224 23.96 0.28 -23.45
N ASN A 225 23.75 0.63 -24.71
CA ASN A 225 24.49 0.03 -25.82
C ASN A 225 25.99 0.39 -25.74
N ASP A 226 26.31 1.63 -25.37
CA ASP A 226 27.69 2.08 -25.18
C ASP A 226 28.37 1.36 -24.00
N ILE A 227 27.63 1.09 -22.92
CA ILE A 227 28.13 0.30 -21.79
C ILE A 227 28.42 -1.13 -22.24
N LYS A 228 27.47 -1.79 -22.91
CA LYS A 228 27.62 -3.16 -23.41
C LYS A 228 28.84 -3.30 -24.33
N GLN A 229 29.05 -2.34 -25.23
CA GLN A 229 30.20 -2.33 -26.12
C GLN A 229 31.52 -2.19 -25.33
N ARG A 230 31.59 -1.24 -24.39
CA ARG A 230 32.77 -1.07 -23.53
C ARG A 230 33.10 -2.31 -22.71
N GLU A 231 32.10 -2.96 -22.13
CA GLU A 231 32.30 -4.21 -21.36
C GLU A 231 32.85 -5.34 -22.24
N LYS A 232 32.29 -5.50 -23.44
CA LYS A 232 32.78 -6.49 -24.43
C LYS A 232 34.24 -6.23 -24.80
N GLU A 233 34.60 -4.98 -25.07
CA GLU A 233 35.98 -4.61 -25.37
C GLU A 233 36.93 -4.90 -24.20
N VAL A 234 36.52 -4.60 -22.96
CA VAL A 234 37.33 -4.88 -21.78
C VAL A 234 37.63 -6.37 -21.68
N ILE A 235 36.62 -7.23 -21.87
CA ILE A 235 36.79 -8.69 -21.84
C ILE A 235 37.72 -9.15 -22.97
N GLN A 236 37.55 -8.63 -24.19
CA GLN A 236 38.43 -8.94 -25.32
C GLN A 236 39.88 -8.52 -25.06
N LYS A 237 40.09 -7.32 -24.50
CA LYS A 237 41.42 -6.81 -24.11
C LYS A 237 42.05 -7.71 -23.03
N GLN A 238 41.27 -8.16 -22.05
CA GLN A 238 41.74 -9.10 -21.03
C GLN A 238 42.10 -10.47 -21.62
N LEU A 239 41.33 -10.96 -22.59
CA LEU A 239 41.60 -12.23 -23.27
C LEU A 239 42.92 -12.18 -24.06
N LYS A 240 43.17 -11.09 -24.79
CA LYS A 240 44.43 -10.87 -25.52
C LYS A 240 45.65 -10.78 -24.59
N ARG A 241 45.48 -10.19 -23.40
CA ARG A 241 46.54 -10.06 -22.39
C ARG A 241 46.84 -11.38 -21.66
N THR A 242 45.82 -12.18 -21.42
CA THR A 242 45.92 -13.42 -20.63
C THR A 242 46.44 -14.56 -21.48
N LYS A 243 47.77 -14.69 -21.60
CA LYS A 243 48.42 -15.79 -22.35
C LYS A 243 48.76 -17.02 -21.48
N LYS A 244 48.96 -16.84 -20.16
CA LYS A 244 49.61 -17.84 -19.29
C LYS A 244 48.66 -18.75 -18.48
N SER A 245 47.40 -18.38 -18.29
CA SER A 245 46.47 -19.16 -17.44
C SER A 245 45.26 -19.66 -18.23
N ASN A 246 45.22 -20.95 -18.54
CA ASN A 246 44.16 -21.58 -19.33
C ASN A 246 42.78 -21.45 -18.67
N GLN A 247 42.67 -21.73 -17.37
CA GLN A 247 41.40 -21.63 -16.63
C GLN A 247 40.77 -20.21 -16.67
N ARG A 248 41.60 -19.15 -16.58
CA ARG A 248 41.10 -17.77 -16.63
C ARG A 248 40.66 -17.41 -18.06
N LYS A 249 41.39 -17.90 -19.06
CA LYS A 249 41.08 -17.69 -20.48
C LYS A 249 39.73 -18.32 -20.84
N GLU A 250 39.48 -19.55 -20.40
CA GLU A 250 38.20 -20.25 -20.59
C GLU A 250 37.04 -19.49 -19.93
N LYS A 251 37.20 -19.02 -18.69
CA LYS A 251 36.18 -18.20 -18.01
C LYS A 251 35.86 -16.91 -18.78
N LEU A 252 36.88 -16.23 -19.30
CA LEU A 252 36.70 -15.02 -20.10
C LEU A 252 36.03 -15.30 -21.46
N GLN A 253 36.38 -16.42 -22.11
CA GLN A 253 35.73 -16.86 -23.35
C GLN A 253 34.27 -17.22 -23.12
N PHE A 254 33.97 -17.96 -22.05
CA PHE A 254 32.62 -18.30 -21.65
C PHE A 254 31.78 -17.04 -21.36
N LEU A 255 32.35 -16.09 -20.64
CA LEU A 255 31.69 -14.81 -20.35
C LEU A 255 31.38 -14.04 -21.65
N LEU A 256 32.34 -13.96 -22.58
CA LEU A 256 32.13 -13.30 -23.86
C LEU A 256 31.03 -13.99 -24.69
N LYS A 257 31.04 -15.34 -24.74
CA LYS A 257 30.02 -16.13 -25.43
C LYS A 257 28.63 -15.87 -24.84
N ARG A 258 28.52 -15.87 -23.50
CA ARG A 258 27.27 -15.57 -22.79
C ARG A 258 26.78 -14.16 -23.08
N MET A 259 27.67 -13.16 -23.04
CA MET A 259 27.32 -11.78 -23.35
C MET A 259 26.75 -11.66 -24.77
N VAL A 260 27.46 -12.21 -25.76
CA VAL A 260 27.03 -12.15 -27.17
C VAL A 260 25.68 -12.84 -27.37
N SER A 261 25.49 -14.05 -26.82
CA SER A 261 24.23 -14.80 -26.93
C SER A 261 23.02 -14.04 -26.39
N LEU A 262 23.17 -13.36 -25.24
CA LEU A 262 22.08 -12.59 -24.65
C LEU A 262 21.71 -11.37 -25.50
N TYR A 263 22.68 -10.73 -26.14
CA TYR A 263 22.42 -9.56 -26.98
C TYR A 263 21.85 -9.92 -28.34
N THR A 264 22.25 -11.07 -28.92
CA THR A 264 21.68 -11.54 -30.20
C THR A 264 20.25 -12.05 -30.03
N ALA A 265 19.92 -12.70 -28.92
CA ALA A 265 18.57 -13.20 -28.66
C ALA A 265 17.55 -12.07 -28.39
N GLY A 266 17.98 -10.97 -27.76
CA GLY A 266 17.12 -9.80 -27.53
C GLY A 266 16.67 -9.08 -28.80
N PHE A 267 17.41 -9.24 -29.91
CA PHE A 267 17.06 -8.66 -31.21
C PHE A 267 15.96 -9.47 -31.94
N ILE A 268 15.83 -10.77 -31.64
CA ILE A 268 14.87 -11.66 -32.31
C ILE A 268 13.46 -11.52 -31.69
N HIS A 269 13.37 -11.18 -30.39
CA HIS A 269 12.08 -10.97 -29.72
C HIS A 269 11.40 -9.65 -30.13
N SER A 270 12.15 -8.60 -30.50
CA SER A 270 11.56 -7.32 -30.95
C SER A 270 10.96 -7.37 -32.35
N SER A 271 11.43 -8.28 -33.21
CA SER A 271 10.87 -8.48 -34.56
C SER A 271 9.62 -9.35 -34.58
N CYS A 272 9.35 -10.13 -33.53
CA CYS A 272 8.22 -11.06 -33.50
C CYS A 272 6.93 -10.43 -32.95
N SER A 273 7.02 -9.32 -32.21
CA SER A 273 5.87 -8.63 -31.62
C SER A 273 5.15 -7.64 -32.56
N VAL A 274 5.66 -7.42 -33.77
CA VAL A 274 5.07 -6.49 -34.76
C VAL A 274 4.10 -7.21 -35.72
N SER A 275 4.09 -8.55 -35.74
CA SER A 275 3.33 -9.33 -36.71
C SER A 275 1.87 -9.62 -36.33
N ASP A 276 1.47 -9.43 -35.07
CA ASP A 276 0.17 -9.87 -34.56
C ASP A 276 -0.93 -8.78 -34.54
N GLN A 277 -0.65 -7.57 -35.02
CA GLN A 277 -1.64 -6.47 -35.04
C GLN A 277 -2.37 -6.28 -36.38
N THR A 278 -2.09 -7.08 -37.42
CA THR A 278 -2.82 -7.04 -38.69
C THR A 278 -3.56 -8.36 -38.97
N ARG A 279 -4.43 -8.76 -38.05
CA ARG A 279 -5.45 -9.79 -38.33
C ARG A 279 -6.69 -9.54 -37.48
N SER A 280 -7.52 -8.59 -37.90
CA SER A 280 -8.94 -8.45 -37.53
C SER A 280 -9.65 -7.70 -38.64
#